data_AF-A0A846T3B0-F1
#
_entry.id   AF-A0A846T3B0-F1
#
_cell.length_a   1.000
_cell.length_b   1.000
_cell.length_c   1.000
_cell.angle_alpha   90.00
_cell.angle_beta   90.00
_cell.angle_gamma   90.00
#
_symmetry.space_group_name_H-M   'P 1'
#
loop_
_entity.id
_entity.type
_entity.pdbx_description
1 polymer ?
#
loop_
_entity_poly.entity_id
_entity_poly.type
_entity_poly.pdbx_seq_one_letter_code
_entity_poly.pdbx_strand_id
1 'polypeptide(L)'
;MGRGSGLALIRPQVRHFPALTLYLRPSRFLLMGGGIGHLLAGVAVIISTAPLWIKAGLVIGIALALVRFGWRYGNRHSPAFVTGIELLDGRWRLETGDGMRYHAGLTGGYAHSSVVILNFRLE
;
A
#
# COMPACT_ATOMS: atom_id res chain seq x y z
N MET A 1 -23.01 -1.10 63.36
CA MET A 1 -21.63 -1.27 62.86
C MET A 1 -21.70 -1.99 61.52
N GLY A 2 -21.63 -1.23 60.42
CA GLY A 2 -21.76 -1.74 59.06
C GLY A 2 -20.42 -2.10 58.44
N ARG A 3 -20.36 -3.16 57.65
CA ARG A 3 -19.23 -3.50 56.79
C ARG A 3 -19.78 -3.70 55.38
N GLY A 4 -19.78 -2.62 54.60
CA GLY A 4 -20.14 -2.64 53.20
C GLY A 4 -19.02 -3.26 52.38
N SER A 5 -19.31 -4.40 51.76
CA SER A 5 -18.44 -5.06 50.79
C SER A 5 -18.42 -4.22 49.50
N GLY A 6 -17.36 -3.42 49.32
CA GLY A 6 -17.12 -2.70 48.09
C GLY A 6 -16.72 -3.66 46.97
N LEU A 7 -17.70 -4.05 46.15
CA LEU A 7 -17.46 -4.68 44.86
C LEU A 7 -16.73 -3.68 43.96
N ALA A 8 -15.43 -3.89 43.78
CA ALA A 8 -14.63 -3.20 42.80
C ALA A 8 -15.16 -3.55 41.40
N LEU A 9 -15.97 -2.65 40.83
CA LEU A 9 -16.33 -2.66 39.42
C LEU A 9 -15.05 -2.47 38.59
N ILE A 10 -14.52 -3.58 38.09
CA ILE A 10 -13.51 -3.57 37.02
C ILE A 10 -14.20 -3.00 35.78
N ARG A 11 -14.17 -1.68 35.61
CA ARG A 11 -14.57 -1.06 34.35
C ARG A 11 -13.65 -1.61 33.27
N PRO A 12 -14.17 -2.18 32.17
CA PRO A 12 -13.33 -2.51 31.03
C PRO A 12 -12.65 -1.22 30.59
N GLN A 13 -11.32 -1.19 30.72
CA GLN A 13 -10.51 -0.09 30.25
C GLN A 13 -10.59 -0.12 28.73
N VAL A 14 -11.58 0.58 28.17
CA VAL A 14 -11.68 0.80 26.73
C VAL A 14 -10.39 1.51 26.35
N ARG A 15 -9.47 0.79 25.73
CA ARG A 15 -8.26 1.39 25.16
C ARG A 15 -8.75 2.36 24.10
N HIS A 16 -8.75 3.65 24.43
CA HIS A 16 -8.89 4.70 23.44
C HIS A 16 -7.65 4.62 22.56
N PHE A 17 -7.75 3.86 21.47
CA PHE A 17 -6.75 3.92 20.42
C PHE A 17 -6.79 5.35 19.89
N PRO A 18 -5.66 6.08 19.88
CA PRO A 18 -5.62 7.37 19.24
C PRO A 18 -6.08 7.19 17.79
N ALA A 19 -6.93 8.10 17.32
CA ALA A 19 -7.34 8.11 15.92
C ALA A 19 -6.07 8.18 15.07
N LEU A 20 -5.76 7.08 14.39
CA LEU A 20 -4.58 6.96 13.55
C LEU A 20 -5.02 7.24 12.13
N THR A 21 -4.57 8.36 11.57
CA THR A 21 -4.75 8.69 10.16
C THR A 21 -3.39 8.69 9.48
N LEU A 22 -3.22 7.79 8.52
CA LEU A 22 -2.01 7.69 7.71
C LEU A 22 -2.35 8.05 6.27
N TYR A 23 -1.66 9.06 5.75
CA TYR A 23 -1.72 9.40 4.33
C TYR A 23 -0.58 8.71 3.59
N LEU A 24 -0.95 7.86 2.65
CA LEU A 24 -0.03 7.11 1.82
C LEU A 24 0.31 7.94 0.58
N ARG A 25 1.59 7.99 0.24
CA ARG A 25 2.08 8.58 -1.01
C ARG A 25 2.73 7.50 -1.85
N PRO A 26 2.63 7.58 -3.19
CA PRO A 26 3.43 6.75 -4.08
C PRO A 26 4.90 6.79 -3.68
N SER A 27 5.49 5.62 -3.45
CA SER A 27 6.89 5.52 -3.05
C SER A 27 7.79 5.94 -4.21
N ARG A 28 8.54 7.03 -4.02
CA ARG A 28 9.52 7.50 -5.02
C ARG A 28 10.61 6.48 -5.27
N PHE A 29 11.04 5.75 -4.24
CA PHE A 29 12.05 4.69 -4.37
C PHE A 29 11.53 3.51 -5.19
N LEU A 30 10.27 3.13 -5.03
CA LEU A 30 9.64 2.10 -5.86
C LEU A 30 9.62 2.54 -7.32
N LEU A 31 9.19 3.79 -7.58
CA LEU A 31 9.13 4.34 -8.93
C LEU A 31 10.52 4.43 -9.58
N MET A 32 11.51 4.91 -8.84
CA MET A 32 12.90 4.97 -9.30
C MET A 32 13.46 3.57 -9.58
N GLY A 33 13.34 2.63 -8.64
CA GLY A 33 13.84 1.27 -8.79
C GLY A 33 13.19 0.54 -9.96
N GLY A 34 11.86 0.63 -10.10
CA GLY A 34 11.14 0.07 -11.24
C GLY A 34 11.57 0.71 -12.56
N GLY A 35 11.70 2.04 -12.61
CA GLY A 35 12.17 2.76 -13.80
C GLY A 35 13.59 2.33 -14.21
N ILE A 36 14.52 2.26 -13.25
CA ILE A 36 15.89 1.78 -13.48
C ILE A 36 15.87 0.34 -14.02
N GLY A 37 15.06 -0.55 -13.44
CA GLY A 37 14.94 -1.94 -13.90
C GLY A 37 14.49 -2.03 -15.37
N HIS A 38 13.49 -1.24 -15.77
CA HIS A 38 13.06 -1.20 -17.18
C HIS A 38 14.13 -0.60 -18.10
N LEU A 39 14.85 0.42 -17.64
CA LEU A 39 15.94 1.04 -18.40
C LEU A 39 17.09 0.04 -18.64
N LEU A 40 17.49 -0.69 -17.59
CA LEU A 40 18.49 -1.75 -17.68
C LEU A 40 18.04 -2.88 -18.61
N ALA A 41 16.76 -3.29 -18.54
CA ALA A 41 16.20 -4.26 -19.48
C ALA A 41 16.28 -3.75 -20.93
N GLY A 42 15.99 -2.47 -21.17
CA GLY A 42 16.13 -1.84 -22.48
C GLY A 42 17.57 -1.90 -22.98
N VAL A 43 18.55 -1.51 -22.15
CA VAL A 43 19.98 -1.59 -22.48
C VAL A 43 20.37 -3.02 -22.84
N ALA A 44 19.93 -4.01 -22.04
CA ALA A 44 20.19 -5.43 -22.31
C ALA A 44 19.64 -5.87 -23.68
N VAL A 45 18.45 -5.43 -24.06
CA VAL A 45 17.87 -5.71 -25.39
C VAL A 45 18.70 -5.10 -26.50
N ILE A 46 19.16 -3.85 -26.35
CA ILE A 46 19.96 -3.17 -27.36
C ILE A 46 21.29 -3.88 -27.61
N ILE A 47 22.00 -4.28 -26.56
CA ILE A 47 23.32 -4.94 -26.67
C ILE A 47 23.22 -6.43 -27.02
N SER A 48 22.03 -7.03 -26.94
CA SER A 48 21.84 -8.45 -27.28
C SER A 48 22.15 -8.75 -28.75
N THR A 49 22.49 -10.00 -29.05
CA THR A 49 22.71 -10.47 -30.43
C THR A 49 21.41 -10.89 -31.13
N ALA A 50 20.25 -10.60 -30.52
CA ALA A 50 18.96 -10.99 -31.06
C ALA A 50 18.67 -10.31 -32.41
N PRO A 51 17.93 -10.97 -33.32
CA PRO A 51 17.42 -10.35 -34.54
C PRO A 51 16.64 -9.06 -34.26
N LEU A 52 16.70 -8.10 -35.20
CA LEU A 52 16.09 -6.77 -35.04
C LEU A 52 14.59 -6.81 -34.73
N TRP A 53 13.85 -7.73 -35.34
CA TRP A 53 12.41 -7.88 -35.09
C TRP A 53 12.11 -8.33 -33.66
N ILE A 54 12.96 -9.18 -33.06
CA ILE A 54 12.84 -9.58 -31.65
C ILE A 54 13.13 -8.39 -30.75
N LYS A 55 14.21 -7.63 -31.04
CA LYS A 55 14.54 -6.42 -30.27
C LYS A 55 13.39 -5.43 -30.28
N ALA A 56 12.79 -5.18 -31.45
CA ALA A 56 11.64 -4.29 -31.58
C ALA A 56 10.46 -4.76 -30.70
N GLY A 57 10.13 -6.06 -30.75
CA GLY A 57 9.09 -6.64 -29.90
C GLY A 57 9.38 -6.49 -28.41
N LEU A 58 10.62 -6.75 -27.98
CA LEU A 58 11.03 -6.61 -26.59
C LEU A 58 11.03 -5.15 -26.12
N VAL A 59 11.47 -4.21 -26.95
CA VAL A 59 11.43 -2.76 -26.65
C VAL A 59 9.99 -2.31 -26.45
N ILE A 60 9.07 -2.72 -27.35
CA ILE A 60 7.65 -2.42 -27.20
C ILE A 60 7.10 -3.02 -25.90
N GLY A 61 7.44 -4.27 -25.59
CA GLY A 61 7.05 -4.94 -24.36
C GLY A 61 7.53 -4.21 -23.10
N ILE A 62 8.79 -3.78 -23.07
CA ILE A 62 9.38 -3.00 -21.97
C ILE A 62 8.68 -1.65 -21.85
N ALA A 63 8.41 -0.96 -22.97
CA ALA A 63 7.70 0.32 -22.95
C ALA A 63 6.28 0.16 -22.38
N LEU A 64 5.52 -0.84 -22.82
CA LEU A 64 4.19 -1.14 -22.29
C LEU A 64 4.23 -1.51 -20.80
N ALA A 65 5.21 -2.31 -20.39
CA ALA A 65 5.42 -2.67 -18.99
C ALA A 65 5.72 -1.43 -18.14
N LEU A 66 6.56 -0.51 -18.64
CA LEU A 66 6.91 0.73 -17.96
C LEU A 66 5.70 1.67 -17.83
N VAL A 67 4.91 1.83 -18.89
CA VAL A 67 3.66 2.61 -18.87
C VAL A 67 2.68 2.02 -17.86
N ARG A 68 2.48 0.69 -17.89
CA ARG A 68 1.59 0.00 -16.95
C ARG A 68 2.09 0.12 -15.50
N PHE A 69 3.40 0.05 -15.28
CA PHE A 69 4.03 0.24 -13.99
C PHE A 69 3.78 1.66 -13.46
N GLY A 70 4.03 2.68 -14.30
CA GLY A 70 3.77 4.08 -13.98
C GLY A 70 2.31 4.36 -13.67
N TRP A 71 1.38 3.80 -14.45
CA TRP A 71 -0.06 3.90 -14.15
C TRP A 71 -0.37 3.27 -12.80
N ARG A 72 0.04 2.03 -12.56
CA ARG A 72 -0.36 1.27 -11.36
C ARG A 72 0.21 1.84 -10.07
N TYR A 73 1.48 2.26 -10.09
CA TYR A 73 2.19 2.65 -8.87
C TYR A 73 2.42 4.16 -8.75
N GLY A 74 2.32 4.91 -9.86
CA GLY A 74 2.51 6.36 -9.87
C GLY A 74 1.22 7.17 -9.80
N ASN A 75 0.07 6.58 -10.15
CA ASN A 75 -1.21 7.29 -10.13
C ASN A 75 -1.87 7.27 -8.74
N ARG A 76 -1.62 8.35 -7.97
CA ARG A 76 -2.24 8.54 -6.64
C ARG A 76 -3.76 8.69 -6.67
N HIS A 77 -4.37 9.01 -7.81
CA HIS A 77 -5.82 9.20 -7.94
C HIS A 77 -6.54 7.94 -8.45
N SER A 78 -5.84 6.81 -8.50
CA SER A 78 -6.41 5.55 -8.96
C SER A 78 -7.30 4.91 -7.88
N PRO A 79 -8.44 4.29 -8.23
CA PRO A 79 -9.23 3.46 -7.30
C PRO A 79 -8.42 2.30 -6.71
N ALA A 80 -7.35 1.86 -7.39
CA ALA A 80 -6.49 0.79 -6.91
C ALA A 80 -5.41 1.25 -5.90
N PHE A 81 -5.24 2.55 -5.71
CA PHE A 81 -4.27 3.10 -4.75
C PHE A 81 -5.00 3.43 -3.46
N VAL A 82 -4.49 2.98 -2.31
CA VAL A 82 -4.99 3.42 -1.00
C VAL A 82 -4.24 4.70 -0.64
N THR A 83 -4.95 5.82 -0.55
CA THR A 83 -4.41 7.14 -0.20
C THR A 83 -4.47 7.39 1.31
N GLY A 84 -5.41 6.76 2.01
CA GLY A 84 -5.63 6.97 3.43
C GLY A 84 -5.93 5.67 4.16
N ILE A 85 -5.34 5.50 5.35
CA ILE A 85 -5.73 4.46 6.31
C ILE A 85 -6.12 5.18 7.60
N GLU A 86 -7.34 4.95 8.05
CA GLU A 86 -7.88 5.51 9.30
C GLU A 86 -8.27 4.37 10.25
N LEU A 87 -7.90 4.49 11.53
CA LEU A 87 -8.44 3.66 12.60
C LEU A 87 -9.34 4.54 13.48
N LEU A 88 -10.65 4.31 13.41
CA LEU A 88 -11.68 5.05 14.13
C LEU A 88 -12.52 4.07 14.95
N ASP A 89 -12.58 4.27 16.27
CA ASP A 89 -13.38 3.46 17.20
C ASP A 89 -13.18 1.94 17.04
N GLY A 90 -11.94 1.52 16.75
CA GLY A 90 -11.57 0.12 16.57
C GLY A 90 -11.91 -0.47 15.19
N ARG A 91 -12.44 0.32 14.26
CA ARG A 91 -12.70 -0.09 12.87
C ARG A 91 -11.70 0.56 11.93
N TRP A 92 -11.19 -0.22 10.98
CA TRP A 92 -10.36 0.33 9.93
C TRP A 92 -11.20 0.87 8.79
N ARG A 93 -10.76 2.00 8.25
CA ARG A 93 -11.31 2.62 7.06
C ARG A 93 -10.18 2.89 6.09
N LEU A 94 -10.38 2.49 4.85
CA LEU A 94 -9.46 2.72 3.75
C LEU A 94 -10.06 3.79 2.84
N GLU A 95 -9.27 4.78 2.48
CA GLU A 95 -9.60 5.75 1.43
C GLU A 95 -8.77 5.42 0.20
N THR A 96 -9.42 5.25 -0.94
CA THR A 96 -8.76 5.04 -2.24
C THR A 96 -8.44 6.37 -2.91
N GLY A 97 -7.57 6.35 -3.92
CA GLY A 97 -7.07 7.55 -4.60
C GLY A 97 -8.15 8.37 -5.31
N ASP A 98 -9.25 7.73 -5.69
CA ASP A 98 -10.44 8.37 -6.26
C ASP A 98 -11.39 8.95 -5.19
N GLY A 99 -11.02 8.85 -3.91
CA GLY A 99 -11.78 9.37 -2.77
C GLY A 99 -12.85 8.42 -2.22
N MET A 100 -12.99 7.21 -2.78
CA MET A 100 -13.91 6.21 -2.24
C MET A 100 -13.41 5.68 -0.88
N ARG A 101 -14.36 5.40 0.02
CA ARG A 101 -14.05 4.98 1.39
C ARG A 101 -14.70 3.67 1.72
N TYR A 102 -13.91 2.74 2.24
CA TYR A 102 -14.33 1.38 2.54
C TYR A 102 -14.01 1.00 3.99
N HIS A 103 -14.90 0.24 4.61
CA HIS A 103 -14.60 -0.41 5.87
C HIS A 103 -13.76 -1.67 5.62
N ALA A 104 -12.81 -1.92 6.50
CA ALA A 104 -11.93 -3.06 6.39
C ALA A 104 -11.57 -3.63 7.76
N GLY A 105 -11.25 -4.92 7.78
CA GLY A 105 -10.57 -5.58 8.89
C GLY A 105 -9.10 -5.76 8.59
N LEU A 106 -8.22 -5.43 9.54
CA LEU A 106 -6.80 -5.80 9.47
C LEU A 106 -6.67 -7.31 9.71
N THR A 107 -6.25 -8.06 8.69
CA THR A 107 -6.10 -9.52 8.78
C THR A 107 -4.69 -9.95 9.18
N GLY A 108 -3.72 -9.06 9.01
CA GLY A 108 -2.34 -9.30 9.42
C GLY A 108 -1.42 -8.16 9.00
N GLY A 109 -0.16 -8.25 9.38
CA GLY A 109 0.83 -7.27 8.98
C GLY A 109 2.26 -7.76 9.23
N TYR A 110 3.20 -7.12 8.54
CA TYR A 110 4.63 -7.32 8.72
C TYR A 110 5.27 -5.95 8.97
N ALA A 111 6.11 -5.88 10.01
CA ALA A 111 6.82 -4.66 10.35
C ALA A 111 8.31 -4.94 10.39
N HIS A 112 9.05 -4.13 9.65
CA HIS A 112 10.50 -4.03 9.67
C HIS A 112 10.87 -2.56 9.88
N SER A 113 12.13 -2.29 10.27
CA SER A 113 12.60 -0.94 10.62
C SER A 113 12.42 0.10 9.51
N SER A 114 12.31 -0.31 8.25
CA SER A 114 12.13 0.57 7.09
C SER A 114 10.83 0.34 6.31
N VAL A 115 10.05 -0.70 6.62
CA VAL A 115 8.84 -1.04 5.87
C VAL A 115 7.78 -1.65 6.78
N VAL A 116 6.54 -1.20 6.60
CA VAL A 116 5.36 -1.78 7.23
C VAL A 116 4.40 -2.21 6.13
N ILE A 117 4.00 -3.48 6.15
CA ILE A 117 3.01 -4.08 5.25
C ILE A 117 1.79 -4.38 6.10
N LEU A 118 0.63 -3.88 5.68
CA LEU A 118 -0.65 -4.13 6.33
C LEU A 118 -1.56 -4.87 5.36
N ASN A 119 -2.14 -5.98 5.79
CA ASN A 119 -3.07 -6.77 5.00
C ASN A 119 -4.49 -6.49 5.50
N PHE A 120 -5.33 -6.02 4.60
CA PHE A 120 -6.73 -5.71 4.90
C PHE A 120 -7.65 -6.63 4.12
N ARG A 121 -8.78 -6.97 4.74
CA ARG A 121 -9.93 -7.57 4.09
C ARG A 121 -11.07 -6.58 4.13
N LEU A 122 -11.65 -6.28 2.96
CA LEU A 122 -12.84 -5.44 2.85
C LEU A 122 -14.03 -6.17 3.50
N GLU A 123 -14.88 -5.40 4.16
CA GLU A 123 -16.13 -5.88 4.78
C GLU A 123 -17.29 -5.96 3.79
#